data_AF-A0A316NBG4-F1
#
_entry.id   AF-A0A316NBG4-F1
#
_cell.length_a   1.000
_cell.length_b   1.000
_cell.length_c   1.000
_cell.angle_alpha   90.00
_cell.angle_beta   90.00
_cell.angle_gamma   90.00
#
_symmetry.space_group_name_H-M   'P 1'
#
loop_
_entity.id
_entity.type
_entity.pdbx_description
1 polymer ?
#
loop_
_entity_poly.entity_id
_entity_poly.type
_entity_poly.pdbx_seq_one_letter_code
_entity_poly.pdbx_strand_id
1 'polypeptide(L)'
;MKNNTIEIHIQNSQDISSFYRKLPFWKRFLNRKTMHLSISPKINSVFKRELESIEHAFNLKDKDERLRYVFEETCDYIDRNYVNLNFCEFQDGKCACQRAGKEKAIINGCCGTCEYLGDHGCTIKSLACKIFFCHYIKKKKKVFRLNDIKIAKYFFTPAQKVIANYNFFKTEEENLKALKKNSLLYFAFVDKEYKVKRF
;
A
#
# COMPACT_ATOMS: atom_id res chain seq x y z
N MET A 1 30.23 4.20 -20.25
CA MET A 1 28.82 4.32 -20.66
C MET A 1 28.22 5.54 -19.97
N LYS A 2 27.58 6.47 -20.70
CA LYS A 2 26.90 7.61 -20.06
C LYS A 2 25.69 7.07 -19.28
N ASN A 3 25.68 7.25 -17.96
CA ASN A 3 24.47 7.05 -17.17
C ASN A 3 23.51 8.19 -17.55
N ASN A 4 22.31 7.84 -18.02
CA ASN A 4 21.28 8.80 -18.33
C ASN A 4 20.55 9.15 -17.03
N THR A 5 20.97 10.23 -16.39
CA THR A 5 20.31 10.74 -15.18
C THR A 5 19.13 11.62 -15.56
N ILE A 6 17.98 11.36 -14.97
CA ILE A 6 16.82 12.24 -14.97
C ILE A 6 16.91 13.07 -13.69
N GLU A 7 17.23 14.34 -13.82
CA GLU A 7 17.29 15.27 -12.70
C GLU A 7 15.99 16.05 -12.60
N ILE A 8 15.38 16.03 -11.41
CA ILE A 8 14.13 16.72 -11.12
C ILE A 8 14.36 17.67 -9.95
N HIS A 9 14.23 18.96 -10.22
CA HIS A 9 14.24 19.99 -9.20
C HIS A 9 12.80 20.33 -8.81
N ILE A 10 12.48 20.20 -7.53
CA ILE A 10 11.14 20.49 -7.01
C ILE A 10 11.24 21.74 -6.13
N GLN A 11 10.70 22.84 -6.64
CA GLN A 11 10.69 24.13 -5.96
C GLN A 11 9.33 24.44 -5.35
N ASN A 12 8.25 24.00 -6.00
CA ASN A 12 6.88 24.26 -5.58
C ASN A 12 5.95 23.04 -5.81
N SER A 13 4.67 23.17 -5.43
CA SER A 13 3.67 22.10 -5.57
C SER A 13 3.28 21.80 -7.03
N GLN A 14 3.46 22.75 -7.95
CA GLN A 14 3.22 22.54 -9.38
C GLN A 14 4.31 21.61 -9.96
N ASP A 15 5.55 21.73 -9.50
CA ASP A 15 6.65 20.84 -9.90
C ASP A 15 6.37 19.38 -9.49
N ILE A 16 5.86 19.17 -8.27
CA ILE A 16 5.43 17.85 -7.79
C ILE A 16 4.35 17.26 -8.72
N SER A 17 3.35 18.07 -9.06
CA SER A 17 2.25 17.66 -9.94
C SER A 17 2.76 17.32 -11.35
N SER A 18 3.66 18.14 -11.89
CA SER A 18 4.31 17.93 -13.18
C SER A 18 5.17 16.66 -13.19
N PHE A 19 5.93 16.42 -12.13
CA PHE A 19 6.73 15.21 -11.92
C PHE A 19 5.86 13.96 -11.97
N TYR A 20 4.81 13.89 -11.15
CA TYR A 20 3.94 12.73 -11.08
C TYR A 20 3.16 12.46 -12.37
N ARG A 21 2.89 13.50 -13.17
CA ARG A 21 2.30 13.34 -14.51
C ARG A 21 3.27 12.66 -15.49
N LYS A 22 4.58 12.91 -15.37
CA LYS A 22 5.62 12.32 -16.24
C LYS A 22 6.13 10.97 -15.75
N LEU A 23 6.02 10.67 -14.45
CA LEU A 23 6.53 9.43 -13.85
C LEU A 23 6.07 8.14 -14.56
N PRO A 24 4.80 7.97 -14.98
CA PRO A 24 4.37 6.77 -15.73
C PRO A 24 5.13 6.55 -17.03
N PHE A 25 5.54 7.62 -17.72
CA PHE A 25 6.34 7.53 -18.93
C PHE A 25 7.75 7.02 -18.62
N TRP A 26 8.39 7.58 -17.59
CA TRP A 26 9.72 7.13 -17.15
C TRP A 26 9.71 5.72 -16.56
N LYS A 27 8.57 5.25 -16.04
CA LYS A 27 8.41 3.90 -15.50
C LYS A 27 8.79 2.81 -16.52
N ARG A 28 8.61 3.08 -17.82
CA ARG A 28 8.97 2.15 -18.91
C ARG A 28 10.46 1.78 -18.93
N PHE A 29 11.28 2.57 -18.27
CA PHE A 29 12.73 2.42 -18.23
C PHE A 29 13.24 1.90 -16.87
N LEU A 30 12.36 1.57 -15.92
CA LEU A 30 12.69 1.11 -14.57
C LEU A 30 13.71 -0.05 -14.49
N ASN A 31 13.76 -0.90 -15.51
CA ASN A 31 14.68 -2.05 -15.54
C ASN A 31 15.99 -1.75 -16.30
N ARG A 32 16.17 -0.54 -16.82
CA ARG A 32 17.39 -0.13 -17.51
C ARG A 32 18.44 0.27 -16.48
N LYS A 33 19.54 -0.48 -16.43
CA LYS A 33 20.67 -0.23 -15.51
C LYS A 33 21.27 1.17 -15.66
N THR A 34 21.17 1.78 -16.83
CA THR A 34 21.80 3.05 -17.17
C THR A 34 21.00 4.29 -16.76
N MET A 35 19.76 4.13 -16.27
CA MET A 35 18.90 5.28 -16.00
C MET A 35 18.72 5.50 -14.50
N HIS A 36 19.01 6.71 -14.03
CA HIS A 36 18.94 7.10 -12.62
C HIS A 36 17.97 8.27 -12.46
N LEU A 37 17.22 8.33 -11.35
CA LEU A 37 16.40 9.48 -10.99
C LEU A 37 17.05 10.16 -9.80
N SER A 38 17.22 11.48 -9.86
CA SER A 38 17.60 12.29 -8.70
C SER A 38 16.56 13.38 -8.49
N ILE A 39 16.03 13.46 -7.28
CA ILE A 39 15.04 14.47 -6.89
C ILE A 39 15.69 15.39 -5.87
N SER A 40 15.74 16.68 -6.20
CA SER A 40 16.24 17.72 -5.30
C SER A 40 15.06 18.59 -4.82
N PRO A 41 14.42 18.24 -3.68
CA PRO A 41 13.33 19.04 -3.12
C PRO A 41 13.88 20.23 -2.33
N LYS A 42 13.44 21.44 -2.68
CA LYS A 42 13.60 22.66 -1.85
C LYS A 42 12.35 22.95 -1.00
N ILE A 43 11.32 22.12 -1.11
CA ILE A 43 10.03 22.28 -0.45
C ILE A 43 9.99 21.64 0.96
N ASN A 44 8.96 21.97 1.73
CA ASN A 44 8.67 21.48 3.10
C ASN A 44 8.87 19.94 3.28
N SER A 45 9.29 19.54 4.49
CA SER A 45 9.52 18.15 4.93
C SER A 45 8.37 17.19 4.67
N VAL A 46 7.11 17.67 4.62
CA VAL A 46 5.90 16.84 4.41
C VAL A 46 5.97 15.99 3.13
N PHE A 47 6.51 16.53 2.04
CA PHE A 47 6.66 15.80 0.77
C PHE A 47 8.01 15.13 0.61
N LYS A 48 9.01 15.52 1.41
CA LYS A 48 10.39 15.05 1.28
C LYS A 48 10.48 13.53 1.34
N ARG A 49 9.88 12.92 2.37
CA ARG A 49 9.91 11.45 2.53
C ARG A 49 9.23 10.73 1.38
N GLU A 50 8.07 11.21 0.94
CA GLU A 50 7.35 10.60 -0.19
C GLU A 50 8.20 10.66 -1.48
N LEU A 51 8.87 11.77 -1.74
CA LEU A 51 9.75 11.93 -2.89
C LEU A 51 11.00 11.05 -2.80
N GLU A 52 11.63 10.98 -1.64
CA GLU A 52 12.77 10.09 -1.36
C GLU A 52 12.40 8.62 -1.60
N SER A 53 11.22 8.20 -1.16
CA SER A 53 10.73 6.84 -1.39
C SER A 53 10.50 6.56 -2.88
N ILE A 54 9.97 7.53 -3.64
CA ILE A 54 9.78 7.38 -5.09
C ILE A 54 11.14 7.30 -5.81
N GLU A 55 12.10 8.15 -5.43
CA GLU A 55 13.46 8.14 -5.97
C GLU A 55 14.14 6.79 -5.70
N HIS A 56 14.12 6.33 -4.45
CA HIS A 56 14.72 5.05 -4.07
C HIS A 56 14.10 3.88 -4.85
N ALA A 57 12.77 3.76 -4.86
CA ALA A 57 12.08 2.72 -5.61
C ALA A 57 12.40 2.76 -7.12
N PHE A 58 12.60 3.94 -7.71
CA PHE A 58 12.96 4.06 -9.12
C PHE A 58 14.39 3.59 -9.41
N ASN A 59 15.30 3.82 -8.46
CA ASN A 59 16.70 3.49 -8.58
C ASN A 59 17.01 2.03 -8.27
N LEU A 60 16.15 1.32 -7.53
CA LEU A 60 16.21 -0.14 -7.36
C LEU A 60 16.01 -0.86 -8.71
N LYS A 61 17.05 -1.52 -9.20
CA LYS A 61 17.05 -2.17 -10.52
C LYS A 61 16.57 -3.61 -10.47
N ASP A 62 16.85 -4.31 -9.37
CA ASP A 62 16.28 -5.61 -9.13
C ASP A 62 14.76 -5.49 -8.94
N LYS A 63 14.01 -6.36 -9.61
CA LYS A 63 12.53 -6.29 -9.59
C LYS A 63 11.96 -6.76 -8.27
N ASP A 64 12.59 -7.74 -7.64
CA ASP A 64 12.10 -8.36 -6.41
C ASP A 64 12.42 -7.48 -5.20
N GLU A 65 13.64 -6.95 -5.13
CA GLU A 65 14.07 -5.96 -4.13
C GLU A 65 13.17 -4.72 -4.19
N ARG A 66 12.93 -4.19 -5.39
CA ARG A 66 12.01 -3.06 -5.58
C ARG A 66 10.57 -3.39 -5.19
N LEU A 67 10.07 -4.58 -5.52
CA LEU A 67 8.71 -4.98 -5.14
C LEU A 67 8.58 -5.06 -3.61
N ARG A 68 9.59 -5.64 -2.94
CA ARG A 68 9.67 -5.68 -1.47
C ARG A 68 9.67 -4.28 -0.88
N TYR A 69 10.57 -3.41 -1.33
CA TYR A 69 10.64 -2.03 -0.88
C TYR A 69 9.30 -1.29 -1.05
N VAL A 70 8.68 -1.38 -2.23
CA VAL A 70 7.37 -0.74 -2.51
C VAL A 70 6.29 -1.28 -1.56
N PHE A 71 6.28 -2.58 -1.27
CA PHE A 71 5.33 -3.19 -0.35
C PHE A 71 5.51 -2.69 1.09
N GLU A 72 6.74 -2.77 1.60
CA GLU A 72 7.08 -2.35 2.96
C GLU A 72 6.81 -0.86 3.17
N GLU A 73 7.31 -0.01 2.27
CA GLU A 73 7.13 1.44 2.36
C GLU A 73 5.64 1.84 2.22
N THR A 74 4.84 1.07 1.47
CA THR A 74 3.38 1.29 1.44
C THR A 74 2.75 0.98 2.81
N CYS A 75 3.14 -0.12 3.46
CA CYS A 75 2.64 -0.47 4.79
C CYS A 75 3.07 0.59 5.82
N ASP A 76 4.33 0.98 5.79
CA ASP A 76 4.87 1.93 6.76
C ASP A 76 4.31 3.34 6.53
N TYR A 77 4.03 3.72 5.28
CA TYR A 77 3.28 4.93 4.96
C TYR A 77 1.90 4.91 5.62
N ILE A 78 1.19 3.78 5.55
CA ILE A 78 -0.14 3.68 6.17
C ILE A 78 -0.04 3.83 7.68
N ASP A 79 0.89 3.12 8.32
CA ASP A 79 1.03 3.15 9.77
C ASP A 79 1.36 4.55 10.28
N ARG A 80 2.27 5.27 9.60
CA ARG A 80 2.66 6.64 9.99
C ARG A 80 1.56 7.67 9.79
N ASN A 81 0.75 7.55 8.73
CA ASN A 81 -0.20 8.59 8.36
C ASN A 81 -1.63 8.32 8.85
N TYR A 82 -1.98 7.07 9.13
CA TYR A 82 -3.38 6.67 9.31
C TYR A 82 -3.66 5.88 10.58
N VAL A 83 -2.67 5.26 11.23
CA VAL A 83 -2.94 4.40 12.41
C VAL A 83 -3.57 5.20 13.56
N ASN A 84 -3.12 6.44 13.77
CA ASN A 84 -3.61 7.32 14.82
C ASN A 84 -4.98 7.95 14.51
N LEU A 85 -5.52 7.76 13.31
CA LEU A 85 -6.83 8.32 12.94
C LEU A 85 -8.00 7.48 13.44
N ASN A 86 -7.74 6.29 13.99
CA ASN A 86 -8.75 5.37 14.51
C ASN A 86 -10.00 5.27 13.61
N PHE A 87 -9.80 5.00 12.31
CA PHE A 87 -10.89 5.02 11.31
C PHE A 87 -12.08 4.14 11.69
N CYS A 88 -11.79 2.97 12.27
CA CYS A 88 -12.78 1.99 12.71
C CYS A 88 -13.44 2.34 14.05
N GLU A 89 -13.02 3.45 14.69
CA GLU A 89 -13.49 3.91 16.00
C GLU A 89 -13.44 2.79 17.03
N PHE A 90 -12.31 2.09 17.11
CA PHE A 90 -12.12 1.04 18.09
C PHE A 90 -12.17 1.60 19.51
N GLN A 91 -12.95 0.91 20.34
CA GLN A 91 -13.12 1.19 21.76
C GLN A 91 -13.60 -0.09 22.44
N ASP A 92 -13.04 -0.42 23.60
CA ASP A 92 -13.44 -1.57 24.43
C ASP A 92 -13.49 -2.90 23.66
N GLY A 93 -12.44 -3.15 22.88
CA GLY A 93 -12.28 -4.38 22.07
C GLY A 93 -13.25 -4.51 20.88
N LYS A 94 -14.05 -3.48 20.58
CA LYS A 94 -15.04 -3.49 19.50
C LYS A 94 -14.87 -2.30 18.57
N CYS A 95 -15.13 -2.47 17.28
CA CYS A 95 -15.21 -1.35 16.33
C CYS A 95 -16.64 -0.74 16.31
N ALA A 96 -16.81 0.44 15.70
CA ALA A 96 -18.13 1.09 15.64
C ALA A 96 -19.22 0.23 14.95
N CYS A 97 -18.86 -0.59 13.98
CA CYS A 97 -19.81 -1.50 13.32
C CYS A 97 -20.34 -2.57 14.30
N GLN A 98 -19.46 -3.11 15.13
CA GLN A 98 -19.81 -4.11 16.15
C GLN A 98 -20.61 -3.48 17.29
N ARG A 99 -20.22 -2.29 17.77
CA ARG A 99 -20.99 -1.56 18.79
C ARG A 99 -22.39 -1.17 18.29
N ALA A 100 -22.56 -0.98 16.98
CA ALA A 100 -23.86 -0.72 16.36
C ALA A 100 -24.70 -1.98 16.09
N GLY A 101 -24.26 -3.17 16.51
CA GLY A 101 -24.96 -4.43 16.30
C GLY A 101 -25.12 -4.82 14.82
N LYS A 102 -24.28 -4.27 13.94
CA LYS A 102 -24.30 -4.55 12.49
C LYS A 102 -23.38 -5.69 12.08
N GLU A 103 -22.68 -6.28 13.04
CA GLU A 103 -22.03 -7.57 12.87
C GLU A 103 -22.47 -8.57 13.93
N LYS A 104 -22.53 -9.85 13.55
CA LYS A 104 -22.73 -10.95 14.51
C LYS A 104 -21.55 -10.91 15.48
N ALA A 105 -21.82 -10.71 16.76
CA ALA A 105 -20.83 -10.25 17.75
C ALA A 105 -19.51 -11.05 17.73
N ILE A 106 -18.48 -10.45 17.15
CA ILE A 106 -17.08 -10.88 17.15
C ILE A 106 -16.30 -9.82 17.94
N ILE A 107 -15.34 -10.22 18.77
CA ILE A 107 -14.40 -9.29 19.43
C ILE A 107 -13.26 -8.93 18.46
N ASN A 108 -12.56 -7.81 18.67
CA ASN A 108 -11.42 -7.38 17.85
C ASN A 108 -11.76 -6.95 16.40
N GLY A 109 -12.96 -6.43 16.14
CA GLY A 109 -13.34 -5.93 14.81
C GLY A 109 -13.23 -6.98 13.71
N CYS A 110 -12.74 -6.54 12.54
CA CYS A 110 -12.56 -7.41 11.38
C CYS A 110 -11.41 -8.42 11.53
N CYS A 111 -10.58 -8.28 12.57
CA CYS A 111 -9.51 -9.22 12.86
C CYS A 111 -10.03 -10.48 13.58
N GLY A 112 -11.10 -10.38 14.36
CA GLY A 112 -11.67 -11.52 15.08
C GLY A 112 -10.64 -12.26 15.94
N THR A 113 -10.46 -13.55 15.66
CA THR A 113 -9.49 -14.45 16.31
C THR A 113 -8.21 -14.64 15.47
N CYS A 114 -7.84 -13.64 14.66
CA CYS A 114 -6.62 -13.71 13.85
C CYS A 114 -5.39 -13.96 14.72
N GLU A 115 -4.62 -14.99 14.37
CA GLU A 115 -3.39 -15.40 15.08
C GLU A 115 -2.29 -14.32 15.10
N TYR A 116 -2.33 -13.37 14.17
CA TYR A 116 -1.38 -12.26 14.07
C TYR A 116 -1.84 -11.00 14.81
N LEU A 117 -2.92 -11.08 15.60
CA LEU A 117 -3.33 -9.98 16.47
C LEU A 117 -2.70 -10.16 17.85
N GLY A 118 -1.72 -9.33 18.18
CA GLY A 118 -1.15 -9.23 19.52
C GLY A 118 -1.79 -8.11 20.34
N ASP A 119 -1.31 -7.95 21.58
CA ASP A 119 -1.84 -6.97 22.54
C ASP A 119 -1.75 -5.52 22.06
N HIS A 120 -0.78 -5.22 21.21
CA HIS A 120 -0.55 -3.89 20.62
C HIS A 120 -1.01 -3.78 19.17
N GLY A 121 -1.81 -4.73 18.68
CA GLY A 121 -2.34 -4.77 17.32
C GLY A 121 -1.67 -5.81 16.43
N CYS A 122 -1.78 -5.62 15.13
CA CYS A 122 -1.31 -6.61 14.15
C CYS A 122 0.22 -6.70 14.16
N THR A 123 0.75 -7.92 14.31
CA THR A 123 2.20 -8.20 14.40
C THR A 123 2.87 -8.37 13.04
N ILE A 124 2.10 -8.35 11.95
CA ILE A 124 2.60 -8.57 10.59
C ILE A 124 2.25 -7.40 9.65
N LYS A 125 3.09 -7.20 8.63
CA LYS A 125 2.79 -6.30 7.51
C LYS A 125 1.83 -6.98 6.52
N SER A 126 0.53 -6.94 6.82
CA SER A 126 -0.51 -7.35 5.87
C SER A 126 -1.15 -6.13 5.19
N LEU A 127 -0.72 -5.82 3.97
CA LEU A 127 -1.18 -4.64 3.23
C LEU A 127 -2.70 -4.62 3.03
N ALA A 128 -3.29 -5.76 2.66
CA ALA A 128 -4.74 -5.87 2.46
C ALA A 128 -5.50 -5.52 3.74
N CYS A 129 -5.07 -6.03 4.89
CA CYS A 129 -5.68 -5.69 6.18
C CYS A 129 -5.57 -4.20 6.51
N LYS A 130 -4.41 -3.59 6.24
CA LYS A 130 -4.14 -2.17 6.51
C LYS A 130 -5.00 -1.21 5.66
N ILE A 131 -5.36 -1.60 4.44
CA ILE A 131 -6.20 -0.78 3.54
C ILE A 131 -7.68 -1.16 3.58
N PHE A 132 -8.05 -2.14 4.41
CA PHE A 132 -9.42 -2.62 4.50
C PHE A 132 -10.29 -1.68 5.32
N PHE A 133 -11.43 -1.30 4.74
CA PHE A 133 -12.52 -0.64 5.46
C PHE A 133 -13.84 -1.35 5.14
N CYS A 134 -14.58 -1.74 6.17
CA CYS A 134 -15.88 -2.37 6.01
C CYS A 134 -16.91 -1.35 5.46
N HIS A 135 -18.03 -1.87 4.92
CA HIS A 135 -19.08 -1.04 4.33
C HIS A 135 -19.64 0.01 5.29
N TYR A 136 -19.74 -0.35 6.57
CA TYR A 136 -20.19 0.54 7.62
C TYR A 136 -19.32 1.80 7.74
N ILE A 137 -17.99 1.63 7.76
CA ILE A 137 -17.04 2.76 7.84
C ILE A 137 -17.05 3.57 6.54
N LYS A 138 -17.07 2.89 5.38
CA LYS A 138 -17.12 3.55 4.06
C LYS A 138 -18.35 4.44 3.86
N LYS A 139 -19.49 4.10 4.49
CA LYS A 139 -20.70 4.94 4.48
C LYS A 139 -20.59 6.17 5.36
N LYS A 140 -19.82 6.10 6.45
CA LYS A 140 -19.70 7.18 7.44
C LYS A 140 -18.57 8.16 7.14
N LYS A 141 -17.48 7.70 6.55
CA LYS A 141 -16.25 8.47 6.40
C LYS A 141 -15.62 8.27 5.04
N LYS A 142 -14.94 9.31 4.55
CA LYS A 142 -14.02 9.17 3.41
C LYS A 142 -12.80 8.38 3.85
N VAL A 143 -12.62 7.21 3.27
CA VAL A 143 -11.46 6.34 3.52
C VAL A 143 -10.45 6.45 2.39
N PHE A 144 -9.17 6.26 2.70
CA PHE A 144 -8.13 6.19 1.68
C PHE A 144 -8.17 4.84 0.96
N ARG A 145 -7.59 4.82 -0.23
CA ARG A 145 -7.42 3.65 -1.09
C ARG A 145 -5.96 3.50 -1.44
N LEU A 146 -5.58 2.32 -1.94
CA LEU A 146 -4.22 2.05 -2.39
C LEU A 146 -3.70 3.08 -3.42
N ASN A 147 -4.58 3.59 -4.29
CA ASN A 147 -4.21 4.61 -5.28
C ASN A 147 -4.02 6.02 -4.72
N ASP A 148 -4.39 6.26 -3.46
CA ASP A 148 -4.15 7.53 -2.78
C ASP A 148 -2.70 7.60 -2.25
N ILE A 149 -2.02 6.46 -2.12
CA ILE A 149 -0.62 6.32 -1.70
C ILE A 149 0.28 6.33 -2.95
N LYS A 150 1.17 7.32 -3.09
CA LYS A 150 1.91 7.53 -4.36
C LYS A 150 2.81 6.37 -4.75
N ILE A 151 3.57 5.81 -3.80
CA ILE A 151 4.47 4.70 -4.11
C ILE A 151 3.69 3.47 -4.61
N ALA A 152 2.61 3.09 -3.94
CA ALA A 152 1.73 2.02 -4.40
C ALA A 152 1.04 2.36 -5.73
N LYS A 153 0.55 3.59 -5.90
CA LYS A 153 -0.12 4.06 -7.12
C LYS A 153 0.78 3.90 -8.35
N TYR A 154 2.04 4.30 -8.26
CA TYR A 154 2.92 4.33 -9.42
C TYR A 154 3.70 3.04 -9.62
N PHE A 155 4.08 2.32 -8.57
CA PHE A 155 4.96 1.15 -8.71
C PHE A 155 4.22 -0.17 -8.85
N PHE A 156 3.10 -0.39 -8.15
CA PHE A 156 2.31 -1.60 -8.38
C PHE A 156 1.68 -1.62 -9.78
N THR A 157 1.72 -2.79 -10.42
CA THR A 157 0.93 -3.05 -11.63
C THR A 157 -0.56 -3.11 -11.28
N PRO A 158 -1.48 -2.95 -12.25
CA PRO A 158 -2.90 -3.15 -12.00
C PRO A 158 -3.22 -4.50 -11.36
N ALA A 159 -2.56 -5.57 -11.81
CA ALA A 159 -2.70 -6.91 -11.24
C ALA A 159 -2.24 -6.99 -9.78
N GLN A 160 -1.07 -6.42 -9.47
CA GLN A 160 -0.55 -6.34 -8.09
C GLN A 160 -1.48 -5.53 -7.18
N LYS A 161 -2.07 -4.44 -7.68
CA LYS A 161 -3.05 -3.67 -6.91
C LYS A 161 -4.28 -4.49 -6.56
N VAL A 162 -4.79 -5.30 -7.48
CA VAL A 162 -5.88 -6.23 -7.17
C VAL A 162 -5.43 -7.19 -6.07
N ILE A 163 -4.31 -7.89 -6.24
CA ILE A 163 -3.80 -8.84 -5.23
C ILE A 163 -3.65 -8.18 -3.85
N ALA A 164 -3.05 -6.99 -3.80
CA ALA A 164 -2.85 -6.21 -2.58
C ALA A 164 -4.15 -5.84 -1.86
N ASN A 165 -5.29 -5.75 -2.55
CA ASN A 165 -6.59 -5.47 -1.94
C ASN A 165 -7.27 -6.70 -1.34
N TYR A 166 -6.81 -7.91 -1.68
CA TYR A 166 -7.50 -9.12 -1.27
C TYR A 166 -6.68 -9.98 -0.31
N ASN A 167 -5.34 -9.94 -0.33
CA ASN A 167 -4.50 -10.87 0.42
C ASN A 167 -4.43 -10.65 1.96
N PHE A 168 -5.58 -10.80 2.64
CA PHE A 168 -5.77 -10.61 4.08
C PHE A 168 -5.14 -11.72 4.92
N PHE A 169 -4.71 -11.39 6.14
CA PHE A 169 -4.21 -12.35 7.13
C PHE A 169 -3.03 -13.18 6.59
N LYS A 170 -2.15 -12.50 5.86
CA LYS A 170 -0.97 -13.06 5.21
C LYS A 170 0.26 -12.30 5.64
N THR A 171 1.32 -13.04 5.95
CA THR A 171 2.65 -12.48 6.27
C THR A 171 3.20 -11.69 5.09
N GLU A 172 4.26 -10.93 5.34
CA GLU A 172 4.96 -10.19 4.28
C GLU A 172 5.43 -11.12 3.15
N GLU A 173 6.08 -12.22 3.48
CA GLU A 173 6.60 -13.18 2.50
C GLU A 173 5.48 -13.81 1.65
N GLU A 174 4.35 -14.16 2.26
CA GLU A 174 3.18 -14.67 1.53
C GLU A 174 2.59 -13.61 0.59
N ASN A 175 2.55 -12.34 1.04
CA ASN A 175 2.13 -11.22 0.19
C ASN A 175 3.05 -11.01 -0.99
N LEU A 176 4.37 -10.97 -0.77
CA LEU A 176 5.36 -10.79 -1.82
C LEU A 176 5.31 -11.96 -2.81
N LYS A 177 5.19 -13.20 -2.33
CA LYS A 177 5.01 -14.39 -3.17
C LYS A 177 3.75 -14.27 -4.04
N ALA A 178 2.64 -13.77 -3.51
CA ALA A 178 1.42 -13.54 -4.28
C ALA A 178 1.60 -12.43 -5.33
N LEU A 179 2.18 -11.28 -4.94
CA LEU A 179 2.41 -10.13 -5.81
C LEU A 179 3.36 -10.44 -6.99
N LYS A 180 4.30 -11.37 -6.80
CA LYS A 180 5.20 -11.87 -7.86
C LYS A 180 4.48 -12.71 -8.92
N LYS A 181 3.43 -13.45 -8.54
CA LYS A 181 2.74 -14.37 -9.47
C LYS A 181 2.11 -13.65 -10.67
N ASN A 182 1.78 -12.35 -10.55
CA ASN A 182 1.40 -11.41 -11.63
C ASN A 182 0.60 -12.04 -12.80
N SER A 183 -0.33 -12.95 -12.50
CA SER A 183 -1.00 -13.81 -13.48
C SER A 183 -2.50 -13.70 -13.33
N LEU A 184 -3.19 -13.53 -14.47
CA LEU A 184 -4.64 -13.47 -14.53
C LEU A 184 -5.30 -14.74 -13.95
N LEU A 185 -4.63 -15.90 -14.04
CA LEU A 185 -5.10 -17.16 -13.47
C LEU A 185 -5.16 -17.14 -11.94
N TYR A 186 -4.26 -16.42 -11.27
CA TYR A 186 -4.28 -16.30 -9.82
C TYR A 186 -5.58 -15.64 -9.33
N PHE A 187 -6.19 -14.74 -10.11
CA PHE A 187 -7.48 -14.11 -9.77
C PHE A 187 -8.63 -15.12 -9.67
N ALA A 188 -8.65 -16.15 -10.51
CA ALA A 188 -9.68 -17.19 -10.48
C ALA A 188 -9.59 -18.08 -9.22
N PHE A 189 -8.39 -18.22 -8.63
CA PHE A 189 -8.17 -18.98 -7.40
C PHE A 189 -8.39 -18.13 -6.14
N VAL A 190 -7.94 -16.87 -6.16
CA VAL A 190 -8.17 -15.86 -5.12
C VAL A 190 -9.68 -15.76 -4.83
N ASP A 191 -10.53 -15.48 -5.83
CA ASP A 191 -11.98 -15.33 -5.63
C ASP A 191 -12.67 -16.56 -5.01
N LYS A 192 -12.13 -17.77 -5.24
CA LYS A 192 -12.64 -19.02 -4.64
C LYS A 192 -12.29 -19.13 -3.15
N GLU A 193 -11.07 -18.79 -2.73
CA GLU A 193 -10.71 -18.81 -1.30
C GLU A 193 -11.44 -17.71 -0.49
N TYR A 194 -11.68 -16.53 -1.09
CA TYR A 194 -12.41 -15.44 -0.40
C TYR A 194 -13.88 -15.74 -0.17
N LYS A 195 -14.55 -16.45 -1.10
CA LYS A 195 -15.95 -16.85 -0.90
C LYS A 195 -16.10 -17.85 0.25
N VAL A 196 -15.07 -18.64 0.56
CA VAL A 196 -15.12 -19.63 1.64
C VAL A 196 -14.94 -19.01 3.03
N LYS A 197 -14.15 -17.92 3.16
CA LYS A 197 -13.90 -17.27 4.46
C LYS A 197 -14.91 -16.18 4.85
N ARG A 198 -15.92 -15.93 4.02
CA ARG A 198 -16.92 -14.86 4.22
C ARG A 198 -18.27 -15.35 4.71
N PHE A 199 -18.38 -16.64 5.07
CA PHE A 199 -19.54 -17.27 5.67
C PHE A 199 -19.19 -17.85 7.04
#